data_AF-A0A946D8M1-F1
#
_entry.id   AF-A0A946D8M1-F1
#
_cell.length_a   1.000
_cell.length_b   1.000
_cell.length_c   1.000
_cell.angle_alpha   90.00
_cell.angle_beta   90.00
_cell.angle_gamma   90.00
#
_symmetry.space_group_name_H-M   'P 1'
#
loop_
_entity.id
_entity.type
_entity.pdbx_description
1 polymer ?
#
loop_
_entity_poly.entity_id
_entity_poly.type
_entity_poly.pdbx_seq_one_letter_code
_entity_poly.pdbx_strand_id
1 'polypeptide(L)'
;MTRIIPAMLSIFLCLTVLPLPLSAGGKSDYQASVKRYLQTAEEYRAKSRELAVTEENLAPRQKGYVKQLSDTYGQLADIKIALAVAVGNRDWPGEERLETQYYLLKDREKALWDALDVSKN
;
A
#
# COMPACT_ATOMS: atom_id res chain seq x y z
N MET A 1 28.03 -40.78 -5.86
CA MET A 1 28.38 -39.59 -6.66
C MET A 1 27.06 -38.97 -7.11
N THR A 2 26.71 -37.68 -7.02
CA THR A 2 27.34 -36.43 -6.55
C THR A 2 26.25 -35.34 -6.60
N ARG A 3 26.44 -34.22 -5.87
CA ARG A 3 25.58 -33.01 -5.64
C ARG A 3 25.01 -32.39 -6.96
N ILE A 4 24.00 -31.48 -7.01
CA ILE A 4 23.64 -30.34 -6.13
C ILE A 4 22.10 -30.03 -6.08
N ILE A 5 21.68 -29.46 -4.95
CA ILE A 5 20.52 -28.62 -4.50
C ILE A 5 19.95 -27.57 -5.51
N PRO A 6 18.69 -27.08 -5.36
CA PRO A 6 17.99 -26.29 -6.38
C PRO A 6 18.23 -24.76 -6.36
N ALA A 7 18.05 -24.14 -7.53
CA ALA A 7 18.02 -22.70 -7.82
C ALA A 7 17.22 -22.50 -9.13
N MET A 8 16.55 -21.39 -9.43
CA MET A 8 16.29 -20.16 -8.68
C MET A 8 15.00 -19.50 -9.21
N LEU A 9 14.23 -18.89 -8.30
CA LEU A 9 13.81 -17.48 -8.37
C LEU A 9 13.54 -16.87 -9.78
N SER A 10 12.29 -16.86 -10.25
CA SER A 10 11.82 -15.95 -11.32
C SER A 10 10.29 -15.82 -11.37
N ILE A 11 9.70 -15.16 -10.37
CA ILE A 11 8.40 -14.47 -10.51
C ILE A 11 8.53 -13.07 -9.90
N PHE A 12 9.36 -12.24 -10.52
CA PHE A 12 9.30 -10.78 -10.37
C PHE A 12 8.37 -10.21 -11.45
N LEU A 13 7.08 -10.58 -11.37
CA LEU A 13 6.06 -9.89 -12.15
C LEU A 13 5.82 -8.53 -11.50
N CYS A 14 6.67 -7.57 -11.85
CA CYS A 14 6.56 -6.19 -11.39
C CYS A 14 5.34 -5.55 -12.04
N LEU A 15 4.15 -5.82 -11.49
CA LEU A 15 2.97 -4.99 -11.71
C LEU A 15 3.28 -3.62 -11.09
N THR A 16 3.86 -2.75 -11.90
CA THR A 16 3.84 -1.31 -11.67
C THR A 16 2.40 -0.85 -11.80
N VAL A 17 1.62 -1.04 -10.73
CA VAL A 17 0.33 -0.39 -10.55
C VAL A 17 0.62 1.10 -10.37
N LEU A 18 0.85 1.77 -11.50
CA LEU A 18 0.82 3.21 -11.60
C LEU A 18 -0.54 3.65 -11.05
N PRO A 19 -0.58 4.46 -9.98
CA PRO A 19 -1.79 5.17 -9.63
C PRO A 19 -2.06 6.17 -10.76
N LEU A 20 -2.83 5.72 -11.76
CA LEU A 20 -3.34 6.57 -12.83
C LEU A 20 -4.03 7.77 -12.18
N PRO A 21 -3.59 9.01 -12.46
CA PRO A 21 -4.28 10.18 -11.94
C PRO A 21 -5.71 10.19 -12.50
N LEU A 22 -6.71 10.06 -11.62
CA LEU A 22 -8.13 9.95 -11.98
C LEU A 22 -8.73 11.23 -12.60
N SER A 23 -7.92 12.28 -12.74
CA SER A 23 -8.27 13.66 -13.08
C SER A 23 -8.92 13.88 -14.47
N ALA A 24 -8.94 12.89 -15.37
CA ALA A 24 -9.33 13.10 -16.78
C ALA A 24 -10.63 12.42 -17.26
N GLY A 25 -11.32 11.63 -16.44
CA GLY A 25 -12.56 10.92 -16.87
C GLY A 25 -13.56 10.51 -15.79
N GLY A 26 -13.32 10.88 -14.52
CA GLY A 26 -13.86 10.17 -13.36
C GLY A 26 -15.33 10.34 -12.98
N LYS A 27 -16.15 11.16 -13.66
CA LYS A 27 -17.53 11.46 -13.20
C LYS A 27 -18.62 10.52 -13.75
N SER A 28 -18.35 9.75 -14.81
CA SER A 28 -19.36 8.87 -15.44
C SER A 28 -19.44 7.46 -14.85
N ASP A 29 -18.36 6.97 -14.21
CA ASP A 29 -18.30 5.60 -13.65
C ASP A 29 -17.74 5.60 -12.22
N TYR A 30 -18.48 6.24 -11.32
CA TYR A 30 -18.18 6.26 -9.89
C TYR A 30 -18.23 4.84 -9.28
N GLN A 31 -19.04 3.93 -9.82
CA GLN A 31 -19.17 2.55 -9.33
C GLN A 31 -17.88 1.75 -9.53
N ALA A 32 -17.24 1.85 -10.71
CA ALA A 32 -15.93 1.24 -10.93
C ALA A 32 -14.82 1.87 -10.08
N SER A 33 -14.89 3.17 -9.77
CA SER A 33 -13.94 3.81 -8.84
C SER A 33 -14.12 3.32 -7.40
N VAL A 34 -15.36 3.24 -6.90
CA VAL A 34 -15.68 2.65 -5.59
C VAL A 34 -15.13 1.23 -5.47
N LYS A 35 -15.39 0.37 -6.47
CA LYS A 35 -14.88 -1.02 -6.48
C LYS A 35 -13.36 -1.08 -6.45
N ARG A 36 -12.68 -0.24 -7.25
CA ARG A 36 -11.20 -0.18 -7.28
C ARG A 36 -10.62 0.27 -5.95
N TYR A 37 -11.17 1.30 -5.32
CA TYR A 37 -10.71 1.75 -4.01
C TYR A 37 -10.88 0.68 -2.92
N LEU A 38 -12.02 -0.02 -2.89
CA LEU A 38 -12.23 -1.13 -1.95
C LEU A 38 -11.23 -2.28 -2.17
N GLN A 39 -10.97 -2.67 -3.42
CA GLN A 39 -9.96 -3.68 -3.74
C GLN A 39 -8.56 -3.24 -3.26
N THR A 40 -8.14 -2.01 -3.53
CA THR A 40 -6.85 -1.48 -3.05
C THR A 40 -6.79 -1.41 -1.52
N ALA A 41 -7.92 -1.16 -0.84
CA ALA A 41 -7.98 -1.21 0.61
C ALA A 41 -7.74 -2.64 1.15
N GLU A 42 -8.31 -3.67 0.52
CA GLU A 42 -8.07 -5.07 0.86
C GLU A 42 -6.60 -5.46 0.67
N GLU A 43 -5.99 -5.03 -0.44
CA GLU A 43 -4.56 -5.21 -0.75
C GLU A 43 -3.68 -4.57 0.35
N TYR A 44 -3.96 -3.33 0.75
CA TYR A 44 -3.24 -2.67 1.85
C TYR A 44 -3.49 -3.32 3.22
N ARG A 45 -4.71 -3.78 3.53
CA ARG A 45 -4.97 -4.55 4.76
C ARG A 45 -4.23 -5.89 4.76
N ALA A 46 -4.08 -6.54 3.60
CA ALA A 46 -3.25 -7.75 3.48
C ALA A 46 -1.77 -7.44 3.74
N LYS A 47 -1.23 -6.38 3.12
CA LYS A 47 0.16 -5.94 3.32
C LYS A 47 0.46 -5.57 4.78
N SER A 48 -0.47 -4.85 5.43
CA SER A 48 -0.38 -4.51 6.85
C SER A 48 -0.25 -5.76 7.74
N ARG A 49 -1.09 -6.79 7.52
CA ARG A 49 -1.02 -8.08 8.25
C ARG A 49 0.28 -8.84 7.97
N GLU A 50 0.72 -8.90 6.72
CA GLU A 50 1.99 -9.54 6.33
C GLU A 50 3.19 -8.92 7.06
N LEU A 51 3.23 -7.58 7.14
CA LEU A 51 4.29 -6.86 7.83
C LEU A 51 4.24 -7.05 9.35
N ALA A 52 3.06 -7.07 9.96
CA ALA A 52 2.90 -7.35 11.39
C ALA A 52 3.45 -8.73 11.78
N VAL A 53 3.20 -9.76 10.95
CA VAL A 53 3.78 -11.11 11.15
C VAL A 53 5.30 -11.11 10.91
N THR A 54 5.78 -10.33 9.94
CA THR A 54 7.22 -10.24 9.63
C THR A 54 8.02 -9.57 10.76
N GLU A 55 7.41 -8.66 11.52
CA GLU A 55 8.03 -7.95 12.66
C GLU A 55 8.67 -8.90 13.69
N GLU A 56 8.08 -10.08 13.92
CA GLU A 56 8.54 -11.01 14.96
C GLU A 56 9.98 -11.49 14.75
N ASN A 57 10.44 -11.58 13.49
CA ASN A 57 11.71 -12.20 13.11
C ASN A 57 12.87 -11.20 12.85
N LEU A 58 12.68 -9.90 13.08
CA LEU A 58 13.64 -8.85 12.70
C LEU A 58 14.49 -8.32 13.86
N ALA A 59 15.60 -7.63 13.56
CA ALA A 59 16.39 -6.92 14.56
C ALA A 59 15.58 -5.73 15.16
N PRO A 60 15.79 -5.33 16.43
CA PRO A 60 14.91 -4.35 17.10
C PRO A 60 14.69 -3.02 16.36
N ARG A 61 15.72 -2.50 15.67
CA ARG A 61 15.61 -1.29 14.84
C ARG A 61 14.71 -1.51 13.60
N GLN A 62 14.85 -2.67 12.95
CA GLN A 62 14.04 -3.07 11.80
C GLN A 62 12.59 -3.35 12.20
N LYS A 63 12.36 -3.93 13.39
CA LYS A 63 11.00 -4.07 13.97
C LYS A 63 10.27 -2.74 14.04
N GLY A 64 10.93 -1.70 14.54
CA GLY A 64 10.38 -0.35 14.62
C GLY A 64 9.91 0.21 13.27
N TYR A 65 10.70 0.05 12.21
CA TYR A 65 10.32 0.48 10.86
C TYR A 65 9.21 -0.39 10.25
N VAL A 66 9.27 -1.72 10.40
CA VAL A 66 8.25 -2.64 9.88
C VAL A 66 6.89 -2.48 10.56
N LYS A 67 6.88 -2.19 11.87
CA LYS A 67 5.68 -1.81 12.59
C LYS A 67 5.06 -0.52 12.03
N GLN A 68 5.87 0.52 11.85
CA GLN A 68 5.41 1.78 11.28
C GLN A 68 4.93 1.62 9.82
N LEU A 69 5.53 0.72 9.04
CA LEU A 69 5.01 0.34 7.71
C LEU A 69 3.66 -0.37 7.82
N SER A 70 3.51 -1.34 8.73
CA SER A 70 2.23 -2.03 8.97
C SER A 70 1.10 -1.05 9.35
N ASP A 71 1.38 -0.12 10.26
CA ASP A 71 0.47 0.96 10.66
C ASP A 71 0.13 1.87 9.47
N THR A 72 1.13 2.24 8.66
CA THR A 72 0.96 3.11 7.48
C THR A 72 0.09 2.43 6.41
N TYR A 73 0.28 1.13 6.15
CA TYR A 73 -0.61 0.37 5.25
C TYR A 73 -2.03 0.21 5.82
N GLY A 74 -2.18 0.11 7.14
CA GLY A 74 -3.49 0.19 7.80
C GLY A 74 -4.21 1.51 7.49
N GLN A 75 -3.51 2.63 7.67
CA GLN A 75 -4.02 3.98 7.39
C GLN A 75 -4.31 4.19 5.89
N LEU A 76 -3.45 3.69 4.99
CA LEU A 76 -3.66 3.74 3.54
C LEU A 76 -4.92 2.96 3.12
N ALA A 77 -5.20 1.82 3.76
CA ALA A 77 -6.44 1.09 3.53
C ALA A 77 -7.67 1.89 3.98
N ASP A 78 -7.59 2.52 5.15
CA ASP A 78 -8.70 3.32 5.70
C ASP A 78 -9.01 4.55 4.84
N ILE A 79 -7.98 5.22 4.30
CA ILE A 79 -8.19 6.30 3.32
C ILE A 79 -8.82 5.77 2.02
N LYS A 80 -8.45 4.57 1.54
CA LYS A 80 -9.10 3.99 0.35
C LYS A 80 -10.57 3.63 0.61
N ILE A 81 -10.92 3.13 1.80
CA ILE A 81 -12.32 2.94 2.20
C ILE A 81 -13.05 4.30 2.26
N ALA A 82 -12.43 5.33 2.85
CA ALA A 82 -13.01 6.67 2.90
C ALA A 82 -13.20 7.28 1.50
N LEU A 83 -12.27 7.08 0.56
CA LEU A 83 -12.40 7.49 -0.84
C LEU A 83 -13.56 6.77 -1.55
N ALA A 84 -13.74 5.47 -1.28
CA ALA A 84 -14.90 4.71 -1.76
C ALA A 84 -16.23 5.29 -1.23
N VAL A 85 -16.28 5.68 0.04
CA VAL A 85 -17.47 6.34 0.62
C VAL A 85 -17.70 7.73 0.03
N ALA A 86 -16.64 8.56 -0.09
CA ALA A 86 -16.73 9.90 -0.65
C ALA A 86 -17.22 9.89 -2.10
N VAL A 87 -16.61 9.07 -2.97
CA VAL A 87 -17.01 8.93 -4.38
C VAL A 87 -18.38 8.27 -4.53
N GLY A 88 -18.74 7.31 -3.66
CA GLY A 88 -20.08 6.72 -3.60
C GLY A 88 -21.16 7.77 -3.27
N ASN A 89 -20.85 8.67 -2.33
CA ASN A 89 -21.72 9.78 -1.92
C ASN A 89 -21.61 11.02 -2.85
N ARG A 90 -20.69 11.01 -3.83
CA ARG A 90 -20.35 12.14 -4.72
C ARG A 90 -19.83 13.39 -3.97
N ASP A 91 -19.19 13.18 -2.82
CA ASP A 91 -18.48 14.19 -2.04
C ASP A 91 -17.07 14.45 -2.63
N TRP A 92 -17.03 15.17 -3.75
CA TRP A 92 -15.78 15.52 -4.44
C TRP A 92 -14.80 16.36 -3.57
N PRO A 93 -15.26 17.34 -2.75
CA PRO A 93 -14.38 18.02 -1.80
C PRO A 93 -13.85 17.09 -0.69
N GLY A 94 -14.60 16.05 -0.32
CA GLY A 94 -14.13 14.95 0.53
C GLY A 94 -13.05 14.11 -0.14
N GLU A 95 -13.30 13.68 -1.38
CA GLU A 95 -12.34 12.93 -2.21
C GLU A 95 -11.00 13.65 -2.31
N GLU A 96 -10.97 14.92 -2.73
CA GLU A 96 -9.73 15.70 -2.93
C GLU A 96 -8.89 15.81 -1.65
N ARG A 97 -9.53 16.02 -0.49
CA ARG A 97 -8.87 16.04 0.82
C ARG A 97 -8.30 14.67 1.19
N LEU A 98 -9.02 13.59 0.87
CA LEU A 98 -8.59 12.22 1.13
C LEU A 98 -7.45 11.78 0.18
N GLU A 99 -7.47 12.19 -1.09
CA GLU A 99 -6.36 11.95 -2.01
C GLU A 99 -5.09 12.70 -1.56
N THR A 100 -5.23 13.94 -1.08
CA THR A 100 -4.11 14.69 -0.48
C THR A 100 -3.50 13.93 0.70
N GLN A 101 -4.32 13.42 1.62
CA GLN A 101 -3.85 12.60 2.75
C GLN A 101 -3.23 11.26 2.31
N TYR A 102 -3.78 10.63 1.26
CA TYR A 102 -3.23 9.42 0.67
C TYR A 102 -1.80 9.63 0.17
N TYR A 103 -1.54 10.71 -0.58
CA TYR A 103 -0.19 10.99 -1.09
C TYR A 103 0.82 11.29 0.05
N LEU A 104 0.41 12.01 1.10
CA LEU A 104 1.26 12.21 2.28
C LEU A 104 1.62 10.90 2.99
N LEU A 105 0.70 9.93 3.05
CA LEU A 105 1.00 8.58 3.56
C LEU A 105 1.88 7.77 2.60
N LYS A 106 1.75 7.94 1.28
CA LYS A 106 2.64 7.31 0.28
C LYS A 106 4.08 7.81 0.39
N ASP A 107 4.28 9.10 0.65
CA ASP A 107 5.61 9.66 0.91
C ASP A 107 6.22 9.12 2.21
N ARG A 108 5.40 8.98 3.27
CA ARG A 108 5.80 8.35 4.53
C ARG A 108 6.16 6.87 4.34
N GLU A 109 5.34 6.10 3.61
CA GLU A 109 5.60 4.70 3.27
C GLU A 109 6.96 4.56 2.56
N LYS A 110 7.23 5.42 1.58
CA LYS A 110 8.52 5.45 0.87
C LYS A 110 9.68 5.71 1.83
N ALA A 111 9.60 6.77 2.65
CA ALA A 111 10.65 7.12 3.61
C ALA A 111 10.92 6.00 4.63
N LEU A 112 9.89 5.23 5.02
CA LEU A 112 10.02 4.08 5.90
C LEU A 112 10.68 2.87 5.21
N TRP A 113 10.39 2.62 3.93
CA TRP A 113 11.10 1.60 3.14
C TRP A 113 12.57 1.97 2.94
N ASP A 114 12.86 3.23 2.59
CA ASP A 114 14.22 3.74 2.44
C ASP A 114 15.01 3.60 3.76
N ALA A 115 14.41 3.98 4.90
CA ALA A 115 15.02 3.82 6.22
C ALA A 115 15.21 2.35 6.64
N LEU A 116 14.26 1.47 6.30
CA LEU A 116 14.38 0.03 6.54
C LEU A 116 15.50 -0.58 5.73
N ASP A 117 15.68 -0.17 4.47
CA ASP A 117 16.76 -0.68 3.61
C ASP A 117 18.14 -0.22 4.08
N VAL A 118 18.29 1.07 4.42
CA VAL A 118 19.50 1.59 5.08
C VAL A 118 19.82 0.84 6.38
N SER A 119 18.80 0.35 7.12
CA SER A 119 19.00 -0.41 8.37
C SER A 119 19.35 -1.90 8.19
N LYS A 120 19.52 -2.38 6.96
CA LYS A 120 20.04 -3.73 6.64
C LYS A 120 21.53 -3.74 6.31
N ASN A 121 22.08 -2.56 5.96
CA ASN A 121 23.49 -2.34 5.64
C ASN A 121 24.29 -1.95 6.89
#